data_AF-A0A328UI33-F1
#
_entry.id   AF-A0A328UI33-F1
#
_cell.length_a   1.000
_cell.length_b   1.000
_cell.length_c   1.000
_cell.angle_alpha   90.00
_cell.angle_beta   90.00
_cell.angle_gamma   90.00
#
_symmetry.space_group_name_H-M   'P 1'
#
loop_
_entity.id
_entity.type
_entity.pdbx_description
1 polymer ?
#
loop_
_entity_poly.entity_id
_entity_poly.type
_entity_poly.pdbx_seq_one_letter_code
_entity_poly.pdbx_strand_id
1 'polypeptide(L)'
;MRIHTVALLYVSAFSLFFQLSRVEYAVLFLTFALVMMAEMVNTAIERLCDKTAKEYHPLIKHAKDMAAGAVLVCAVFAVGVAVCLFGDATVYPVIWSWFLSRPWAFVLFLVFSLLSVVYIIAGPPRIRDFLKGKKKRR
;
A
#
# COMPACT_ATOMS: atom_id res chain seq x y z
N MET A 1 5.81 2.90 2.37
CA MET A 1 4.57 3.72 2.59
C MET A 1 3.66 3.94 1.37
N ARG A 2 4.09 4.61 0.28
CA ARG A 2 3.17 5.00 -0.82
C ARG A 2 2.44 3.81 -1.45
N ILE A 3 3.17 2.71 -1.64
CA ILE A 3 2.63 1.46 -2.18
C ILE A 3 1.56 0.89 -1.27
N HIS A 4 1.79 0.85 0.05
CA HIS A 4 0.80 0.36 1.03
C HIS A 4 -0.47 1.22 1.04
N THR A 5 -0.37 2.55 0.91
CA THR A 5 -1.56 3.43 0.81
C THR A 5 -2.37 3.15 -0.45
N VAL A 6 -1.69 2.94 -1.58
CA VAL A 6 -2.36 2.60 -2.85
C VAL A 6 -3.00 1.21 -2.75
N ALA A 7 -2.31 0.24 -2.17
CA ALA A 7 -2.84 -1.11 -1.96
C ALA A 7 -4.08 -1.09 -1.06
N LEU A 8 -4.05 -0.37 0.06
CA LEU A 8 -5.20 -0.17 0.95
C LEU A 8 -6.41 0.36 0.18
N LEU A 9 -6.20 1.37 -0.66
CA LEU A 9 -7.27 1.98 -1.43
C LEU A 9 -7.89 0.99 -2.43
N TYR A 10 -7.06 0.27 -3.21
CA TYR A 10 -7.56 -0.71 -4.16
C TYR A 10 -8.30 -1.86 -3.47
N VAL A 11 -7.72 -2.43 -2.42
CA VAL A 11 -8.34 -3.55 -1.71
C VAL A 11 -9.66 -3.12 -1.07
N SER A 12 -9.74 -1.91 -0.52
CA SER A 12 -11.00 -1.37 0.03
C SER A 12 -12.05 -1.07 -1.05
N ALA A 13 -11.62 -0.70 -2.26
CA ALA A 13 -12.54 -0.50 -3.38
C ALA A 13 -13.09 -1.84 -3.90
N PHE A 14 -12.23 -2.85 -4.02
CA PHE A 14 -12.63 -4.17 -4.50
C PHE A 14 -13.38 -5.00 -3.45
N SER A 15 -13.19 -4.76 -2.16
CA SER A 15 -13.94 -5.45 -1.10
C SER A 15 -15.44 -5.20 -1.12
N LEU A 16 -15.89 -4.11 -1.75
CA LEU A 16 -17.31 -3.84 -1.98
C LEU A 16 -18.00 -4.92 -2.84
N PHE A 17 -17.26 -5.65 -3.68
CA PHE A 17 -17.80 -6.74 -4.50
C PHE A 17 -17.94 -8.06 -3.76
N PHE A 18 -17.19 -8.26 -2.68
CA PHE A 18 -17.12 -9.53 -1.94
C PHE A 18 -18.12 -9.61 -0.77
N GLN A 19 -18.98 -8.59 -0.59
CA GLN A 19 -20.00 -8.53 0.46
C GLN A 19 -19.50 -8.94 1.87
N LEU A 20 -18.30 -8.47 2.22
CA LEU A 20 -17.67 -8.82 3.50
C LEU A 20 -18.52 -8.39 4.70
N SER A 21 -18.56 -9.23 5.73
CA SER A 21 -19.14 -8.95 7.03
C SER A 21 -18.36 -7.90 7.81
N ARG A 22 -18.98 -7.34 8.86
CA ARG A 22 -18.33 -6.33 9.72
C ARG A 22 -17.06 -6.84 10.38
N VAL A 23 -17.00 -8.13 10.71
CA VAL A 23 -15.83 -8.77 11.31
C VAL A 23 -14.71 -8.90 10.29
N GLU A 24 -15.03 -9.29 9.06
CA GLU A 24 -14.06 -9.39 7.96
C GLU A 24 -13.46 -8.03 7.60
N TYR A 25 -14.27 -6.97 7.59
CA TYR A 25 -13.77 -5.60 7.47
C TYR A 25 -12.86 -5.19 8.65
N ALA A 26 -13.20 -5.57 9.88
CA ALA A 26 -12.36 -5.29 11.04
C ALA A 26 -10.99 -5.98 10.92
N VAL A 27 -10.97 -7.25 10.50
CA VAL A 27 -9.73 -8.01 10.23
C VAL A 27 -8.93 -7.35 9.10
N LEU A 28 -9.59 -6.92 8.03
CA LEU A 28 -8.95 -6.23 6.91
C LEU A 28 -8.29 -4.91 7.36
N PHE A 29 -8.99 -4.08 8.12
CA PHE A 29 -8.43 -2.83 8.66
C PHE A 29 -7.28 -3.06 9.64
N LEU A 30 -7.40 -4.08 10.51
CA LEU A 30 -6.33 -4.44 11.43
C LEU A 30 -5.08 -4.91 10.68
N THR A 31 -5.25 -5.71 9.64
CA THR A 31 -4.17 -6.20 8.78
C THR A 31 -3.42 -5.02 8.13
N PHE A 32 -4.15 -4.03 7.62
CA PHE A 32 -3.52 -2.82 7.07
C PHE A 32 -2.79 -1.99 8.12
N ALA A 33 -3.39 -1.82 9.29
CA ALA A 33 -2.76 -1.10 10.39
C ALA A 33 -1.44 -1.76 10.80
N LEU A 34 -1.39 -3.09 10.88
CA LEU A 34 -0.18 -3.84 11.24
C LEU A 34 0.94 -3.70 10.20
N VAL A 35 0.64 -3.85 8.91
CA VAL A 35 1.65 -3.69 7.84
C VAL A 35 2.20 -2.26 7.82
N MET A 36 1.34 -1.26 7.96
CA MET A 36 1.74 0.15 8.02
C MET A 36 2.59 0.45 9.27
N MET A 37 2.22 -0.12 10.41
CA MET A 37 2.97 0.01 11.65
C MET A 37 4.36 -0.62 11.52
N ALA A 38 4.46 -1.84 10.97
CA ALA A 38 5.74 -2.52 10.77
C ALA A 38 6.68 -1.71 9.86
N GLU A 39 6.17 -1.18 8.75
CA GLU A 39 6.94 -0.32 7.83
C GLU A 39 7.38 1.00 8.51
N MET A 40 6.52 1.59 9.36
CA MET A 40 6.86 2.81 10.12
C MET A 40 7.98 2.55 11.10
N VAL A 41 7.89 1.44 11.84
CA VAL A 41 8.92 1.00 12.78
C VAL A 41 10.22 0.67 12.05
N ASN A 42 10.17 -0.02 10.90
CA ASN A 42 11.35 -0.29 10.08
C ASN A 42 12.06 1.00 9.67
N THR A 43 11.31 1.96 9.12
CA THR A 43 11.86 3.26 8.73
C THR A 43 12.44 4.03 9.93
N ALA A 44 11.80 3.93 11.10
CA ALA A 44 12.29 4.58 12.33
C ALA A 44 13.62 3.96 12.80
N ILE A 45 13.72 2.63 12.79
CA ILE A 45 14.94 1.90 13.14
C ILE A 45 16.05 2.21 12.14
N GLU A 46 15.77 2.20 10.83
CA GLU A 46 16.72 2.58 9.79
C GLU A 46 17.32 3.97 10.04
N ARG A 47 16.45 4.97 10.25
CA ARG A 47 16.89 6.35 10.50
C ARG A 47 17.67 6.51 11.80
N LEU A 48 17.29 5.80 12.85
CA LEU A 48 18.03 5.80 14.12
C LEU A 48 19.43 5.21 13.93
N CYS A 49 19.52 4.08 13.21
CA CYS A 49 20.78 3.43 12.91
C CYS A 49 21.70 4.32 12.05
N ASP A 50 21.16 4.92 10.98
CA ASP A 50 21.90 5.81 10.08
C ASP A 50 22.42 7.06 10.78
N LYS A 51 21.71 7.54 11.81
CA LYS A 51 22.18 8.65 12.65
C LYS A 51 23.27 8.23 13.63
N THR A 52 23.25 6.99 14.11
CA THR A 52 24.10 6.52 15.21
C THR A 52 25.48 6.07 14.74
N ALA A 53 25.60 5.40 13.60
CA ALA A 53 26.89 4.98 13.06
C ALA A 53 27.07 5.41 11.61
N LYS A 54 28.21 6.03 11.32
CA LYS A 54 28.63 6.36 9.94
C LYS A 54 29.35 5.19 9.25
N GLU A 55 29.86 4.24 10.02
CA GLU A 55 30.57 3.07 9.54
C GLU A 55 29.79 1.79 9.85
N TYR A 56 30.10 0.73 9.11
CA TYR A 56 29.41 -0.55 9.25
C TYR A 56 29.61 -1.14 10.65
N HIS A 57 28.51 -1.45 11.33
CA HIS A 57 28.53 -2.10 12.65
C HIS A 57 27.65 -3.38 12.62
N PRO A 58 28.17 -4.55 13.02
CA PRO A 58 27.43 -5.82 12.95
C PRO A 58 26.07 -5.77 13.67
N LEU A 59 26.02 -5.16 14.86
CA LEU A 59 24.76 -5.00 15.61
C LEU A 59 23.71 -4.16 14.88
N ILE A 60 24.12 -3.12 14.14
CA ILE A 60 23.20 -2.29 13.35
C ILE A 60 22.65 -3.08 12.18
N LYS A 61 23.48 -3.91 11.53
CA LYS A 61 23.00 -4.83 10.50
C LYS A 61 21.91 -5.75 11.07
N HIS A 62 22.17 -6.39 12.21
CA HIS A 62 21.16 -7.25 12.84
C HIS A 62 19.85 -6.51 13.18
N ALA A 63 19.95 -5.28 13.71
CA ALA A 63 18.76 -4.46 14.00
C ALA A 63 17.95 -4.14 12.73
N LYS A 64 18.61 -3.76 11.63
CA LYS A 64 17.96 -3.51 10.34
C LYS A 64 17.36 -4.78 9.75
N ASP A 65 18.07 -5.91 9.80
CA ASP A 65 17.60 -7.19 9.29
C ASP A 65 16.36 -7.68 10.06
N MET A 66 16.34 -7.51 11.39
CA MET A 66 15.17 -7.82 12.22
C MET A 66 13.96 -6.93 11.89
N ALA A 67 14.20 -5.63 11.67
CA ALA A 67 13.15 -4.69 11.33
C ALA A 67 12.52 -5.01 9.96
N ALA A 68 13.36 -5.32 8.96
CA ALA A 68 12.90 -5.79 7.66
C ALA A 68 12.18 -7.15 7.77
N GLY A 69 12.65 -8.05 8.64
CA GLY A 69 12.00 -9.31 8.95
C GLY A 69 10.59 -9.13 9.52
N ALA A 70 10.38 -8.15 10.40
CA ALA A 70 9.05 -7.85 10.94
C ALA A 70 8.07 -7.39 9.85
N VAL A 71 8.54 -6.58 8.90
CA VAL A 71 7.74 -6.17 7.72
C VAL A 71 7.39 -7.37 6.86
N LEU A 72 8.35 -8.27 6.62
CA LEU A 72 8.13 -9.49 5.83
C LEU A 72 7.07 -10.39 6.46
N VAL A 73 7.14 -10.62 7.77
CA VAL A 73 6.14 -11.41 8.51
C VAL A 73 4.75 -10.78 8.34
N CYS A 74 4.62 -9.47 8.56
CA CYS A 74 3.34 -8.79 8.37
C CYS A 74 2.81 -8.92 6.94
N ALA A 75 3.69 -8.83 5.93
CA ALA A 75 3.31 -8.99 4.52
C ALA A 75 2.81 -10.41 4.20
N VAL A 76 3.46 -11.45 4.72
CA VAL A 76 3.03 -12.85 4.51
C VAL A 76 1.65 -13.10 5.12
N PHE A 77 1.42 -12.65 6.36
CA PHE A 77 0.10 -12.79 6.99
C PHE A 77 -0.97 -11.95 6.30
N ALA A 78 -0.62 -10.77 5.77
CA ALA A 78 -1.54 -9.97 4.99
C ALA A 78 -1.99 -10.68 3.70
N VAL A 79 -1.10 -11.42 3.04
CA VAL A 79 -1.46 -12.29 1.91
C VAL A 79 -2.41 -13.41 2.36
N GLY A 80 -2.15 -14.05 3.51
CA GLY A 80 -3.05 -15.04 4.08
C GLY A 80 -4.46 -14.50 4.33
N VAL A 81 -4.57 -13.33 4.95
CA VAL A 81 -5.86 -12.64 5.14
C VAL A 81 -6.53 -12.34 3.80
N ALA A 82 -5.77 -11.87 2.80
CA ALA A 82 -6.31 -11.60 1.47
C ALA A 82 -6.86 -12.87 0.81
N VAL A 83 -6.18 -14.01 0.91
CA VAL A 83 -6.68 -15.28 0.39
C VAL A 83 -7.98 -15.71 1.10
N CYS A 84 -8.06 -15.52 2.42
CA CYS A 84 -9.27 -15.86 3.17
C CYS A 84 -10.47 -14.96 2.79
N LEU A 85 -10.25 -13.66 2.61
CA LEU A 85 -11.33 -12.69 2.35
C LEU A 85 -11.72 -12.61 0.86
N PHE A 86 -10.77 -12.83 -0.05
CA PHE A 86 -10.96 -12.68 -1.49
C PHE A 86 -10.85 -14.01 -2.26
N GLY A 87 -10.86 -15.14 -1.56
CA GLY A 87 -10.73 -16.47 -2.15
C GLY A 87 -11.93 -16.95 -2.95
N ASP A 88 -13.08 -16.27 -2.86
CA ASP A 88 -14.27 -16.64 -3.61
C ASP A 88 -14.12 -16.35 -5.11
N ALA A 89 -13.87 -17.41 -5.88
CA ALA A 89 -13.66 -17.33 -7.31
C ALA A 89 -14.91 -16.91 -8.09
N THR A 90 -16.11 -17.02 -7.50
CA THR A 90 -17.38 -16.68 -8.16
C THR A 90 -17.57 -15.18 -8.34
N VAL A 91 -16.85 -14.36 -7.57
CA VAL A 91 -16.94 -12.89 -7.61
C VAL A 91 -16.16 -12.32 -8.80
N TYR A 92 -15.09 -12.96 -9.26
CA TYR A 92 -14.26 -12.41 -10.36
C TYR A 92 -15.02 -12.23 -11.69
N PRO A 93 -15.86 -13.17 -12.15
CA PRO A 93 -16.72 -12.96 -13.32
C PRO A 93 -17.74 -11.82 -13.14
N VAL A 94 -18.22 -11.61 -11.91
CA VAL A 94 -19.15 -10.50 -11.59
C VAL A 94 -18.44 -9.16 -11.73
N ILE A 95 -17.20 -9.05 -11.23
CA ILE A 95 -16.37 -7.85 -11.41
C ILE A 95 -16.15 -7.59 -12.90
N TRP A 96 -15.78 -8.62 -13.67
CA TRP A 96 -15.52 -8.51 -15.10
C TRP A 96 -16.75 -8.04 -15.89
N SER A 97 -17.92 -8.65 -15.65
CA SER A 97 -19.17 -8.23 -16.29
C SER A 97 -19.63 -6.83 -15.88
N TRP A 98 -19.36 -6.41 -14.64
CA TRP A 98 -19.63 -5.05 -14.17
C TRP A 98 -18.81 -4.00 -14.92
N PHE A 99 -17.53 -4.28 -15.22
CA PHE A 99 -16.68 -3.40 -16.01
C PHE A 99 -17.09 -3.35 -17.48
N LEU A 100 -17.41 -4.50 -18.09
CA LEU A 100 -17.86 -4.55 -19.49
C LEU A 100 -19.20 -3.84 -19.71
N SER A 101 -20.11 -3.90 -18.73
CA SER A 101 -21.40 -3.20 -18.80
C SER A 101 -21.30 -1.68 -18.61
N ARG A 102 -20.19 -1.17 -18.06
CA ARG A 102 -19.96 0.26 -17.79
C ARG A 102 -18.61 0.71 -18.35
N PRO A 103 -18.53 1.01 -19.66
CA PRO A 103 -17.27 1.42 -20.30
C PRO A 103 -16.64 2.66 -19.64
N TRP A 104 -17.46 3.59 -19.17
CA TRP A 104 -17.00 4.78 -18.45
C TRP A 104 -16.30 4.43 -17.13
N ALA A 105 -16.73 3.37 -16.44
CA ALA A 105 -16.11 2.94 -15.19
C ALA A 105 -14.74 2.31 -15.45
N PHE A 106 -14.58 1.60 -16.56
CA PHE A 106 -13.28 1.10 -17.02
C PHE A 106 -12.30 2.25 -17.32
N VAL A 107 -12.76 3.30 -18.00
CA VAL A 107 -11.94 4.51 -18.25
C VAL A 107 -11.54 5.17 -16.93
N LEU A 108 -12.46 5.35 -15.99
CA LEU A 108 -12.15 5.89 -14.67
C LEU A 108 -11.12 5.05 -13.91
N PHE A 109 -11.26 3.72 -13.95
CA PHE A 109 -10.30 2.81 -13.33
C PHE A 109 -8.90 2.94 -13.94
N LEU A 110 -8.79 3.06 -15.27
CA LEU A 110 -7.51 3.29 -15.95
C LEU A 110 -6.89 4.63 -15.57
N VAL A 111 -7.68 5.71 -15.57
CA VAL A 111 -7.23 7.04 -15.13
C VAL A 111 -6.75 7.00 -13.69
N PHE A 112 -7.51 6.36 -12.80
CA PHE A 112 -7.18 6.23 -11.38
C PHE A 112 -5.92 5.39 -11.15
N SER A 113 -5.73 4.32 -11.94
CA SER A 113 -4.50 3.52 -11.98
C SER A 113 -3.29 4.34 -12.40
N LEU A 114 -3.44 5.16 -13.43
CA LEU A 114 -2.38 6.03 -13.91
C LEU A 114 -2.00 7.10 -12.86
N LEU A 115 -3.00 7.72 -12.22
CA LEU A 115 -2.78 8.65 -11.11
C LEU A 115 -2.08 7.99 -9.92
N SER A 116 -2.43 6.74 -9.60
CA SER A 116 -1.80 5.96 -8.53
C SER A 116 -0.32 5.70 -8.82
N VAL A 117 0.02 5.32 -10.06
CA VAL A 117 1.42 5.13 -10.49
C VAL A 117 2.21 6.44 -10.40
N VAL A 118 1.62 7.55 -10.88
CA VAL A 118 2.23 8.87 -10.75
C VAL A 118 2.47 9.24 -9.28
N TYR A 119 1.51 8.95 -8.39
CA TYR A 119 1.66 9.19 -6.95
C TYR A 119 2.82 8.37 -6.34
N ILE A 120 2.94 7.09 -6.71
CA ILE A 120 4.02 6.22 -6.24
C ILE A 120 5.38 6.77 -6.67
N ILE A 121 5.54 7.10 -7.95
CA ILE A 121 6.82 7.55 -8.55
C ILE A 121 7.18 8.97 -8.13
N ALA A 122 6.29 9.94 -8.37
CA ALA A 122 6.61 11.36 -8.19
C ALA A 122 6.58 11.77 -6.72
N GLY A 123 5.65 11.22 -5.93
CA GLY A 123 5.52 11.56 -4.52
C GLY A 123 4.97 12.97 -4.23
N PRO A 124 4.32 13.16 -3.07
CA PRO A 124 3.73 14.45 -2.69
C PRO A 124 4.72 15.65 -2.70
N PRO A 125 5.96 15.53 -2.20
CA PRO A 125 6.89 16.66 -2.16
C PRO A 125 7.37 17.10 -3.54
N ARG A 126 7.69 16.16 -4.44
CA ARG A 126 8.23 16.47 -5.77
C ARG A 126 7.17 17.09 -6.68
N ILE A 127 5.91 16.66 -6.56
CA ILE A 127 4.76 17.28 -7.24
C ILE A 127 4.57 18.71 -6.74
N ARG A 128 4.62 18.92 -5.42
CA ARG A 128 4.51 20.25 -4.82
C ARG A 128 5.63 21.19 -5.27
N ASP A 129 6.86 20.69 -5.33
CA ASP A 129 8.03 21.50 -5.72
C ASP A 129 8.03 21.80 -7.23
N PHE A 130 7.58 20.87 -8.07
CA PHE A 130 7.33 21.11 -9.49
C PHE A 130 6.22 22.15 -9.73
N LEU A 131 5.12 22.07 -8.98
CA LEU A 131 4.02 23.04 -9.04
C LEU A 131 4.46 24.42 -8.55
N LYS A 132 5.24 24.50 -7.46
CA LYS A 132 5.82 25.76 -6.96
C LYS A 132 6.85 26.34 -7.93
N GLY A 133 7.66 25.51 -8.59
CA GLY A 133 8.61 25.92 -9.61
C GLY A 133 7.96 26.55 -10.85
N LYS A 134 6.80 26.02 -11.28
CA LYS A 134 5.98 26.65 -12.34
C LYS A 134 5.36 27.97 -11.91
N LYS A 135 4.98 28.12 -10.63
CA LYS A 135 4.36 29.33 -10.08
C LYS A 135 5.35 30.50 -9.87
N LYS A 136 6.67 30.24 -9.84
CA LYS A 136 7.72 31.26 -9.70
C LYS A 136 8.24 31.81 -11.05
N ARG A 137 7.79 31.23 -12.17
CA ARG A 137 8.20 31.59 -13.55
C ARG A 137 7.08 32.27 -14.37
N ARG A 138 5.93 32.56 -13.76
CA ARG A 138 4.86 33.39 -14.31
C ARG A 138 4.69 34.59 -13.39
#